data_AF-A0A938T7V3-F1
#
_entry.id   AF-A0A938T7V3-F1
#
_cell.length_a   1.000
_cell.length_b   1.000
_cell.length_c   1.000
_cell.angle_alpha   90.00
_cell.angle_beta   90.00
_cell.angle_gamma   90.00
#
_symmetry.space_group_name_H-M   'P 1'
#
loop_
_entity.id
_entity.type
_entity.pdbx_description
1 polymer ?
#
loop_
_entity_poly.entity_id
_entity_poly.type
_entity_poly.pdbx_seq_one_letter_code
_entity_poly.pdbx_strand_id
1 'polypeptide(L)' 'MTKPNSLFSTMVRAGRTTYFVDVREAKNGSKYLSISENRLTGDQKKERTTVRVFGDSIEEFKQAVIDAAAAVSG' A
#
# COMPACT_ATOMS: atom_id res chain seq x y z
N MET A 1 -10.35 15.88 0.56
CA MET A 1 -9.01 16.15 0.02
C MET A 1 -8.73 15.15 -1.08
N THR A 2 -8.86 15.59 -2.32
CA THR A 2 -8.63 14.82 -3.55
C THR A 2 -7.16 14.39 -3.58
N LYS A 3 -6.85 13.08 -3.65
CA LYS A 3 -5.46 12.60 -3.74
C LYS A 3 -4.89 13.04 -5.09
N PRO A 4 -3.96 14.01 -5.17
CA PRO A 4 -3.35 14.33 -6.45
C PRO A 4 -2.40 13.17 -6.79
N ASN A 5 -2.54 12.58 -7.98
CA ASN A 5 -1.62 11.59 -8.57
C ASN A 5 -1.68 10.11 -8.12
N SER A 6 -2.83 9.57 -7.69
CA SER A 6 -3.02 8.11 -7.70
C SER A 6 -3.83 7.66 -8.91
N LEU A 7 -3.22 6.88 -9.80
CA LEU A 7 -3.89 6.26 -10.97
C LEU A 7 -4.93 5.22 -10.53
N PHE A 8 -4.68 4.58 -9.40
CA PHE A 8 -5.61 3.68 -8.71
C PHE A 8 -5.40 3.84 -7.20
N SER A 9 -6.46 3.64 -6.42
CA SER A 9 -6.37 3.66 -4.96
C SER A 9 -7.45 2.79 -4.34
N THR A 10 -7.07 1.92 -3.41
CA THR A 10 -7.98 1.22 -2.52
C THR A 10 -7.54 1.37 -1.06
N MET A 11 -8.47 1.16 -0.14
CA MET A 11 -8.26 1.27 1.30
C MET A 11 -8.86 0.06 2.02
N VAL A 12 -8.10 -0.48 2.98
CA VAL A 12 -8.55 -1.52 3.89
C VAL A 12 -8.43 -1.01 5.33
N ARG A 13 -9.52 -1.09 6.10
CA ARG A 13 -9.52 -0.71 7.52
C ARG A 13 -9.41 -1.97 8.38
N ALA A 14 -8.48 -1.96 9.33
CA ALA A 14 -8.23 -3.05 10.28
C ALA A 14 -8.05 -2.44 11.68
N GLY A 15 -9.15 -2.25 12.40
CA GLY A 15 -9.15 -1.64 13.74
C GLY A 15 -8.55 -0.24 13.75
N ARG A 16 -7.42 -0.06 14.45
CA ARG A 16 -6.69 1.23 14.55
C ARG A 16 -5.75 1.48 13.37
N THR A 17 -5.65 0.54 12.44
CA THR A 17 -4.79 0.62 11.27
C THR A 17 -5.63 0.77 10.01
N THR A 18 -5.18 1.63 9.09
CA THR A 18 -5.73 1.77 7.75
C THR A 18 -4.63 1.56 6.74
N TYR A 19 -4.79 0.56 5.87
CA TYR A 19 -3.91 0.32 4.75
C TYR A 19 -4.43 1.04 3.51
N PHE A 20 -3.52 1.58 2.72
CA PHE A 20 -3.78 2.15 1.41
C PHE A 20 -2.93 1.42 0.39
N VAL A 21 -3.55 0.91 -0.66
CA VAL A 21 -2.85 0.27 -1.78
C VAL A 21 -3.14 1.12 -3.01
N ASP A 22 -2.13 1.89 -3.43
CA ASP A 22 -2.22 2.90 -4.48
C ASP A 22 -1.32 2.53 -5.65
N VAL A 23 -1.75 2.83 -6.88
CA VAL A 23 -0.85 2.93 -8.05
C VAL A 23 -0.54 4.39 -8.29
N ARG A 24 0.74 4.73 -8.39
CA ARG A 24 1.22 6.10 -8.57
C ARG A 24 2.19 6.17 -9.74
N GLU A 25 2.41 7.38 -10.24
CA GLU A 25 3.37 7.66 -11.29
C GLU A 25 4.55 8.46 -10.72
N ALA A 26 5.77 8.06 -11.08
CA ALA A 26 7.00 8.77 -10.75
C ALA A 26 7.22 9.92 -11.74
N LYS A 27 8.16 10.83 -11.42
CA LYS A 27 8.44 12.01 -12.27
C LYS A 27 8.86 11.66 -13.69
N ASN A 28 9.40 10.46 -13.91
CA ASN A 28 9.83 9.94 -15.21
C ASN A 28 8.71 9.19 -15.96
N GLY A 29 7.45 9.27 -15.50
CA GLY A 29 6.31 8.57 -16.09
C GLY A 29 6.20 7.08 -15.73
N SER A 30 7.17 6.52 -15.00
CA SER A 30 7.10 5.11 -14.58
C SER A 30 6.07 4.90 -13.47
N LYS A 31 5.23 3.87 -13.61
CA LYS A 31 4.24 3.51 -12.59
C LYS A 31 4.84 2.65 -11.49
N TYR A 32 4.33 2.79 -10.28
CA TYR A 32 4.77 2.00 -9.13
C TYR A 32 3.62 1.75 -8.16
N LEU A 33 3.73 0.63 -7.43
CA LEU A 33 2.81 0.30 -6.35
C LEU A 33 3.26 1.02 -5.07
N SER A 34 2.33 1.63 -4.36
CA SER A 34 2.57 2.27 -3.07
C SER A 34 1.60 1.73 -2.03
N ILE A 35 2.14 1.05 -1.03
CA ILE A 35 1.38 0.50 0.08
C ILE A 35 1.70 1.33 1.31
N SER A 36 0.70 2.03 1.86
CA SER A 36 0.86 2.83 3.08
C SER A 36 0.09 2.20 4.22
N GLU A 37 0.73 2.04 5.37
CA GLU A 37 0.07 1.77 6.64
C GLU A 37 -0.06 3.07 7.40
N ASN A 38 -1.30 3.44 7.76
CA ASN A 38 -1.57 4.51 8.72
C ASN A 38 -2.09 3.90 10.02
N ARG A 39 -1.34 4.04 11.10
CA ARG A 39 -1.70 3.54 12.43
C ARG A 39 -2.03 4.69 13.38
N LEU A 40 -3.14 4.57 14.09
CA LEU A 40 -3.49 5.44 15.22
C LEU A 40 -2.83 4.90 16.49
N THR A 41 -1.92 5.68 17.08
CA THR A 41 -1.30 5.36 18.37
C THR A 41 -2.09 5.97 19.54
N GLY A 42 -1.77 5.56 20.78
CA GLY A 42 -2.53 5.92 21.99
C GLY A 42 -2.67 7.43 22.23
N ASP A 43 -1.68 8.21 21.80
CA ASP A 43 -1.66 9.68 21.96
C ASP A 43 -2.34 10.43 20.80
N GLN A 44 -3.22 9.76 20.04
CA GLN A 44 -3.80 10.27 18.79
C GLN A 44 -2.77 10.65 17.70
N LYS A 45 -1.49 10.31 17.89
CA LYS A 45 -0.47 10.46 16.86
C LYS A 45 -0.74 9.45 15.74
N LYS A 46 -0.57 9.90 14.51
CA LYS A 46 -0.70 9.08 13.30
C LYS A 46 0.70 8.73 12.84
N GLU A 47 1.02 7.45 12.86
CA GLU A 47 2.24 6.93 12.25
C GLU A 47 1.90 6.45 10.85
N ARG A 48 2.73 6.85 9.88
CA ARG A 48 2.61 6.42 8.50
C ARG A 48 3.88 5.74 8.04
N THR A 49 3.76 4.48 7.67
CA THR A 49 4.81 3.72 6.99
C THR A 49 4.40 3.54 5.53
N THR A 50 5.35 3.54 4.59
CA THR A 50 5.04 3.35 3.17
C THR A 50 6.10 2.51 2.50
N VAL A 51 5.66 1.43 1.85
CA VAL A 51 6.45 0.61 0.94
C VAL A 51 6.15 1.04 -0.49
N ARG A 52 7.17 1.10 -1.34
CA ARG A 52 7.05 1.37 -2.77
C ARG A 52 7.73 0.25 -3.54
N VAL A 53 7.04 -0.29 -4.54
CA VAL A 53 7.51 -1.40 -5.38
C VAL A 53 7.47 -0.96 -6.83
N PHE A 54 8.56 -1.17 -7.56
CA PHE A 54 8.79 -0.61 -8.90
C PHE A 54 9.12 -1.69 -9.92
N GLY A 55 8.77 -1.45 -11.20
CA GLY A 55 9.21 -2.29 -12.32
C GLY A 55 8.84 -3.76 -12.19
N ASP A 56 9.73 -4.64 -12.62
CA ASP A 56 9.48 -6.09 -12.72
C ASP A 56 9.26 -6.75 -11.35
N SER A 57 9.75 -6.14 -10.27
CA SER A 57 9.51 -6.63 -8.89
C SER A 57 8.03 -6.58 -8.47
N ILE A 58 7.18 -5.86 -9.20
CA ILE A 58 5.74 -5.76 -8.87
C ILE A 58 5.04 -7.12 -9.00
N GLU A 59 5.35 -7.92 -10.02
CA GLU A 59 4.71 -9.24 -10.18
C GLU A 59 5.20 -10.23 -9.13
N GLU A 60 6.49 -10.25 -8.82
CA GLU A 60 7.04 -11.07 -7.73
C GLU A 60 6.44 -10.69 -6.37
N PHE A 61 6.36 -9.39 -6.08
CA PHE A 61 5.76 -8.88 -4.85
C PHE A 61 4.28 -9.26 -4.73
N LYS A 62 3.52 -9.13 -5.82
CA LYS A 62 2.11 -9.54 -5.89
C LYS A 62 1.96 -11.03 -5.59
N GLN A 63 2.77 -11.88 -6.23
CA GLN A 63 2.71 -13.32 -5.99
C GLN A 63 3.04 -13.66 -4.53
N ALA A 64 4.08 -13.03 -3.96
CA ALA A 64 4.46 -13.23 -2.56
C ALA A 64 3.34 -12.86 -1.58
N VAL A 65 2.59 -11.78 -1.85
CA VAL A 65 1.42 -11.40 -1.03
C VAL A 65 0.29 -12.42 -1.15
N ILE A 66 0.02 -12.91 -2.37
CA ILE A 66 -1.02 -13.92 -2.62
C ILE A 66 -0.69 -15.22 -1.88
N ASP A 67 0.54 -15.71 -2.02
CA ASP A 67 0.99 -16.97 -1.40
C ASP A 67 0.95 -16.87 0.13
N ALA A 68 1.44 -15.75 0.69
CA ALA A 68 1.38 -15.50 2.13
C ALA A 68 -0.06 -15.40 2.64
N ALA A 69 -0.97 -14.76 1.89
CA ALA A 69 -2.38 -14.65 2.25
C ALA A 69 -3.09 -16.01 2.25
N ALA A 70 -2.76 -16.89 1.29
CA ALA A 70 -3.27 -18.25 1.25
C ALA A 70 -2.79 -19.08 2.46
N ALA A 71 -1.53 -18.92 2.87
CA ALA A 71 -0.94 -19.64 3.99
C ALA A 71 -1.53 -19.27 5.37
N VAL A 72 -2.05 -18.04 5.54
CA VAL A 72 -2.72 -17.62 6.79
C VAL A 72 -4.21 -17.93 6.83
N SER A 73 -4.79 -18.27 5.69
CA SER A 73 -6.24 -18.54 5.55
C SER A 73 -6.59 -20.04 5.55
N GLY A 74 -5.58 -20.92 5.55
CA GLY A 74 -5.72 -22.38 5.72
C GLY A 74 -5.45 -22.82 7.14
#